data_AF-A0A1H1RIX7-F1
#
_entry.id   AF-A0A1H1RIX7-F1
#
_cell.length_a   1.000
_cell.length_b   1.000
_cell.length_c   1.000
_cell.angle_alpha   90.00
_cell.angle_beta   90.00
_cell.angle_gamma   90.00
#
_symmetry.space_group_name_H-M   'P 1'
#
loop_
_entity.id
_entity.type
_entity.pdbx_description
1 polymer ?
#
loop_
_entity_poly.entity_id
_entity_poly.type
_entity_poly.pdbx_seq_one_letter_code
_entity_poly.pdbx_strand_id
1 'polypeptide(L)'
;MPEEFPCRTHCPINFALESFGDKWTLLIIRDLMFKAKQSFGDFLSSDEKISTNILADRLRRLEQLGIVSKATSEKNRSKSIYSLTQKGRDLLPIMLEITRWSGKHDPQTHAPDALLQRLEADTPSVITQITAGWDAS
;
A
#
# COMPACT_ATOMS: atom_id res chain seq x y z
N MET A 1 -17.00 19.75 -1.15
CA MET A 1 -15.75 20.28 -1.72
C MET A 1 -14.63 19.53 -1.02
N PRO A 2 -13.79 18.72 -1.70
CA PRO A 2 -12.68 18.11 -0.98
C PRO A 2 -11.74 19.25 -0.58
N GLU A 3 -11.42 19.33 0.72
CA GLU A 3 -10.49 20.28 1.29
C GLU A 3 -9.18 20.25 0.47
N GLU A 4 -8.67 21.44 0.10
CA GLU A 4 -7.40 21.56 -0.60
C GLU A 4 -6.32 20.79 0.16
N PHE A 5 -5.74 19.77 -0.48
CA PHE A 5 -4.58 19.07 0.07
C PHE A 5 -3.52 20.13 0.38
N PRO A 6 -2.98 20.19 1.62
CA PRO A 6 -1.99 21.19 1.99
C PRO A 6 -0.66 20.86 1.32
N CYS A 7 -0.57 21.08 0.01
CA CYS A 7 0.63 20.90 -0.75
C CYS A 7 1.45 22.17 -0.55
N ARG A 8 2.40 22.13 0.39
CA ARG A 8 3.29 23.25 0.70
C ARG A 8 4.02 23.79 -0.54
N THR A 9 4.27 22.90 -1.51
CA THR A 9 4.82 23.22 -2.82
C THR A 9 4.24 22.26 -3.87
N HIS A 10 4.05 22.69 -5.12
CA HIS A 10 3.64 21.82 -6.23
C HIS A 10 4.73 20.82 -6.69
N CYS A 11 5.69 20.50 -5.83
CA CYS A 11 6.70 19.50 -6.09
C CYS A 11 6.08 18.10 -6.07
N PRO A 12 6.28 17.25 -7.10
CA PRO A 12 5.74 15.89 -7.14
C PRO A 12 6.19 15.02 -5.96
N ILE A 13 7.43 15.21 -5.48
CA ILE A 13 7.95 14.50 -4.31
C ILE A 13 7.24 14.95 -3.04
N ASN A 14 7.01 16.25 -2.87
CA ASN A 14 6.25 16.76 -1.73
C ASN A 14 4.82 16.20 -1.73
N PHE A 15 4.17 16.15 -2.89
CA PHE A 15 2.85 15.54 -3.02
C PHE A 15 2.84 14.06 -2.59
N ALA A 16 3.83 13.27 -3.02
CA ALA A 16 3.98 11.88 -2.61
C ALA A 16 4.22 11.77 -1.09
N LEU A 17 5.07 12.63 -0.52
CA LEU A 17 5.37 12.65 0.91
C LEU A 17 4.15 13.02 1.75
N GLU A 18 3.38 14.02 1.34
CA GLU A 18 2.12 14.38 1.99
C GLU A 18 1.06 13.28 1.80
N SER A 19 1.09 12.53 0.70
CA SER A 19 0.12 11.46 0.44
C SER A 19 0.40 10.19 1.25
N PHE A 20 1.64 9.71 1.23
CA PHE A 20 2.03 8.41 1.80
C PHE A 20 3.45 8.36 2.40
N GLY A 21 4.10 9.51 2.60
CA GLY A 21 5.47 9.63 3.11
C GLY A 21 5.61 9.49 4.62
N ASP A 22 4.93 8.52 5.21
CA ASP A 22 5.10 8.19 6.62
C ASP A 22 5.35 6.69 6.82
N LYS A 23 5.81 6.34 8.03
CA LYS A 23 6.28 4.99 8.36
C LYS A 23 5.24 3.89 8.16
N TRP A 24 3.95 4.22 8.19
CA TRP A 24 2.87 3.23 8.25
C TRP A 24 2.09 3.09 6.96
N THR A 25 1.95 4.18 6.19
CA THR A 25 1.03 4.20 5.05
C THR A 25 1.39 3.17 3.99
N LEU A 26 2.67 3.08 3.60
CA LEU A 26 3.10 2.08 2.61
C LEU A 26 3.05 0.64 3.16
N LEU A 27 3.11 0.43 4.48
CA LEU A 27 2.92 -0.89 5.08
C LEU A 27 1.45 -1.34 5.00
N ILE A 28 0.50 -0.42 5.20
CA ILE A 28 -0.93 -0.69 5.02
C ILE A 28 -1.21 -1.02 3.54
N ILE A 29 -0.64 -0.25 2.61
CA ILE A 29 -0.77 -0.50 1.17
C ILE A 29 -0.17 -1.86 0.80
N ARG A 30 1.02 -2.19 1.31
CA ARG A 30 1.65 -3.51 1.14
C ARG A 30 0.72 -4.64 1.60
N ASP A 31 0.11 -4.48 2.77
CA ASP A 31 -0.75 -5.49 3.37
C ASP A 31 -2.03 -5.72 2.55
N LEU A 32 -2.62 -4.63 2.03
CA LEU A 32 -3.73 -4.69 1.08
C LEU A 32 -3.34 -5.32 -0.25
N MET A 33 -2.14 -4.99 -0.76
CA MET A 33 -1.69 -5.35 -2.11
C MET A 33 -1.19 -6.79 -2.21
N PHE A 34 -0.47 -7.27 -1.19
CA PHE A 34 0.29 -8.52 -1.27
C PHE A 34 -0.06 -9.56 -0.20
N LYS A 35 -0.70 -9.14 0.91
CA LYS A 35 -1.01 -10.05 2.03
C LYS A 35 -2.49 -10.39 2.16
N ALA A 36 -3.32 -9.95 1.21
CA ALA A 36 -4.79 -10.11 1.23
C ALA A 36 -5.45 -9.64 2.54
N LYS A 37 -4.80 -8.70 3.26
CA LYS A 37 -5.35 -8.13 4.49
C LYS A 37 -6.36 -7.06 4.11
N GLN A 38 -7.57 -7.16 4.66
CA GLN A 38 -8.67 -6.30 4.22
C GLN A 38 -9.45 -5.70 5.39
N SER A 39 -9.14 -6.03 6.64
CA SER A 39 -9.89 -5.51 7.78
C SER A 39 -8.98 -4.95 8.87
N PHE A 40 -9.58 -4.13 9.74
CA PHE A 40 -8.86 -3.48 10.83
C PHE A 40 -8.08 -4.49 11.70
N GLY A 41 -8.71 -5.63 12.02
CA GLY A 41 -8.06 -6.70 12.78
C GLY A 41 -6.89 -7.36 12.03
N ASP A 42 -6.97 -7.46 10.70
CA ASP A 42 -5.88 -8.04 9.90
C ASP A 42 -4.65 -7.12 9.92
N PHE A 43 -4.83 -5.81 9.87
CA PHE A 43 -3.71 -4.86 9.96
C PHE A 43 -3.09 -4.83 11.36
N LEU A 44 -3.90 -4.96 12.42
CA LEU A 44 -3.38 -5.03 13.79
C LEU A 44 -2.57 -6.31 14.05
N SER A 45 -2.83 -7.39 13.31
CA SER A 45 -2.06 -8.64 13.41
C SER A 45 -0.77 -8.62 12.59
N SER A 46 -0.42 -7.51 11.93
CA SER A 46 0.86 -7.36 11.23
C SER A 46 2.03 -7.27 12.22
N ASP A 47 3.18 -7.79 11.79
CA ASP A 47 4.39 -7.90 12.63
C ASP A 47 4.91 -6.54 13.13
N GLU A 48 4.63 -5.46 12.39
CA GLU A 48 5.06 -4.11 12.73
C GLU A 48 4.26 -3.48 13.88
N LYS A 49 3.18 -4.12 14.34
CA LYS A 49 2.41 -3.73 15.54
C LYS A 49 1.98 -2.26 15.55
N ILE A 50 1.34 -1.83 14.47
CA ILE A 50 0.74 -0.48 14.40
C ILE A 50 -0.30 -0.29 15.50
N SER A 51 -0.29 0.86 16.16
CA SER A 51 -1.29 1.18 17.18
C SER A 51 -2.64 1.51 16.55
N THR A 52 -3.73 1.24 17.29
CA THR A 52 -5.11 1.41 16.80
C THR A 52 -5.43 2.84 16.37
N ASN A 53 -4.96 3.85 17.13
CA ASN A 53 -5.16 5.26 16.82
C ASN A 53 -4.46 5.67 15.52
N ILE A 54 -3.21 5.22 15.30
CA ILE A 54 -2.45 5.54 14.08
C ILE A 54 -3.04 4.81 12.88
N LEU A 55 -3.40 3.53 13.02
CA LEU A 55 -4.06 2.77 11.95
C LEU A 55 -5.38 3.43 11.53
N ALA A 56 -6.23 3.83 12.48
CA ALA A 56 -7.49 4.49 12.19
C ALA A 56 -7.30 5.83 11.45
N ASP A 57 -6.31 6.62 11.88
CA ASP A 57 -5.95 7.88 11.24
C ASP A 57 -5.46 7.66 9.79
N ARG A 58 -4.55 6.70 9.57
CA ARG A 58 -4.02 6.41 8.23
C ARG A 58 -5.07 5.86 7.28
N LEU A 59 -5.91 4.93 7.73
CA LEU A 59 -6.99 4.41 6.89
C LEU A 59 -7.97 5.52 6.49
N ARG A 60 -8.31 6.43 7.41
CA ARG A 60 -9.14 7.60 7.11
C ARG A 60 -8.47 8.52 6.09
N ARG A 61 -7.17 8.81 6.25
CA ARG A 61 -6.42 9.65 5.30
C ARG A 61 -6.37 9.02 3.92
N LEU A 62 -6.10 7.71 3.83
CA LEU A 62 -6.06 6.96 2.58
C LEU A 62 -7.43 6.92 1.88
N GLU A 63 -8.52 6.86 2.65
CA GLU A 63 -9.89 6.96 2.16
C GLU A 63 -10.17 8.36 1.59
N GLN A 64 -9.82 9.42 2.34
CA GLN A 64 -9.95 10.81 1.88
C GLN A 64 -9.12 11.10 0.62
N LEU A 65 -7.94 10.50 0.50
CA LEU A 65 -7.07 10.58 -0.67
C LEU A 65 -7.61 9.81 -1.88
N GLY A 66 -8.66 9.00 -1.69
CA GLY A 66 -9.16 8.09 -2.71
C GLY A 66 -8.14 7.03 -3.10
N ILE A 67 -7.24 6.64 -2.20
CA ILE A 67 -6.27 5.56 -2.41
C ILE A 67 -6.88 4.22 -1.96
N VAL A 68 -7.62 4.25 -0.86
CA VAL A 68 -8.35 3.10 -0.30
C VAL A 68 -9.85 3.38 -0.33
N SER A 69 -10.66 2.35 -0.59
CA SER A 69 -12.11 2.38 -0.39
C SER A 69 -12.49 1.55 0.83
N LYS A 70 -13.55 1.95 1.54
CA LYS A 70 -14.11 1.23 2.68
C LYS A 70 -15.53 0.77 2.38
N ALA A 71 -15.81 -0.51 2.61
CA ALA A 71 -17.13 -1.11 2.51
C ALA A 71 -17.50 -1.85 3.80
N THR A 72 -18.79 -2.09 4.02
CA THR A 72 -19.27 -2.95 5.10
C THR A 72 -19.27 -4.40 4.63
N SER A 73 -18.76 -5.32 5.45
CA SER A 73 -18.79 -6.75 5.10
C SER A 73 -20.22 -7.28 5.03
N GLU A 74 -20.54 -7.99 3.96
CA GLU A 74 -21.84 -8.65 3.78
C GLU A 74 -22.08 -9.75 4.82
N LYS A 75 -21.01 -10.45 5.23
CA LYS A 75 -21.05 -11.54 6.21
C LYS A 75 -21.16 -11.03 7.65
N ASN A 76 -20.63 -9.84 7.93
CA ASN A 76 -20.67 -9.24 9.26
C ASN A 76 -20.75 -7.72 9.17
N ARG A 77 -21.94 -7.16 9.42
CA ARG A 77 -22.20 -5.71 9.33
C ARG A 77 -21.38 -4.85 10.29
N SER A 78 -20.78 -5.43 11.34
CA SER A 78 -19.86 -4.72 12.24
C SER A 78 -18.42 -4.62 11.70
N LYS A 79 -18.09 -5.36 10.64
CA LYS A 79 -16.73 -5.44 10.07
C LYS A 79 -16.63 -4.56 8.83
N SER A 80 -15.67 -3.64 8.83
CA SER A 80 -15.28 -2.89 7.64
C SER A 80 -14.25 -3.66 6.81
N ILE A 81 -14.41 -3.63 5.50
CA ILE A 81 -13.51 -4.17 4.48
C ILE A 81 -12.89 -2.99 3.73
N TYR A 82 -11.56 -3.01 3.63
CA TYR A 82 -10.74 -2.03 2.96
C TYR A 82 -10.16 -2.64 1.68
N SER A 83 -10.11 -1.85 0.61
CA SER A 83 -9.57 -2.30 -0.69
C SER A 83 -8.86 -1.16 -1.39
N LEU A 84 -7.86 -1.47 -2.21
CA LEU A 84 -7.18 -0.47 -3.03
C LEU A 84 -8.08 -0.04 -4.18
N THR A 85 -8.21 1.28 -4.34
CA THR A 85 -8.76 1.89 -5.56
C THR A 85 -7.75 1.80 -6.70
N GLN A 86 -8.11 2.25 -7.91
CA GLN A 86 -7.15 2.37 -9.00
C GLN A 86 -5.94 3.23 -8.62
N LYS A 87 -6.15 4.40 -8.00
CA LYS A 87 -5.07 5.29 -7.54
C LYS A 87 -4.11 4.59 -6.57
N GLY A 88 -4.62 3.67 -5.73
CA GLY A 88 -3.78 2.86 -4.84
C GLY A 88 -3.05 1.72 -5.55
N ARG A 89 -3.67 1.11 -6.56
CA ARG A 89 -3.04 0.09 -7.41
C ARG A 89 -1.90 0.68 -8.25
N ASP A 90 -2.02 1.93 -8.68
CA ASP A 90 -0.98 2.67 -9.42
C ASP A 90 0.32 2.88 -8.62
N LEU A 91 0.32 2.63 -7.30
CA LEU A 91 1.52 2.67 -6.46
C LEU A 91 2.39 1.42 -6.59
N LEU A 92 1.94 0.37 -7.28
CA LEU A 92 2.68 -0.88 -7.44
C LEU A 92 4.12 -0.69 -7.93
N PRO A 93 4.41 0.11 -8.99
CA PRO A 93 5.78 0.29 -9.45
C PRO A 93 6.68 0.89 -8.36
N ILE A 94 6.16 1.81 -7.56
CA ILE A 94 6.90 2.41 -6.44
C ILE A 94 7.20 1.36 -5.36
N MET A 95 6.23 0.50 -5.04
CA MET A 95 6.43 -0.58 -4.07
C MET A 95 7.52 -1.56 -4.52
N LEU A 96 7.56 -1.88 -5.82
CA LEU A 96 8.59 -2.76 -6.38
C LEU A 96 9.97 -2.10 -6.37
N GLU A 97 10.07 -0.81 -6.68
CA GLU A 97 11.35 -0.07 -6.62
C GLU A 97 11.87 0.08 -5.19
N ILE A 98 10.98 0.29 -4.21
CA ILE A 98 11.36 0.25 -2.78
C ILE A 98 11.88 -1.14 -2.42
N THR A 99 11.24 -2.21 -2.91
CA THR A 99 11.67 -3.59 -2.67
C THR A 99 13.05 -3.86 -3.27
N ARG A 100 13.29 -3.42 -4.51
CA ARG A 100 14.59 -3.51 -5.19
C ARG A 100 15.68 -2.76 -4.43
N TRP A 101 15.42 -1.50 -4.07
CA TRP A 101 16.36 -0.69 -3.30
C TRP A 101 16.68 -1.34 -1.95
N SER A 102 15.66 -1.86 -1.25
CA SER A 102 15.84 -2.54 0.03
C SER A 102 16.66 -3.82 -0.12
N GLY A 103 16.41 -4.62 -1.16
CA GLY A 103 17.20 -5.83 -1.46
C GLY A 103 18.69 -5.56 -1.69
N LYS A 104 19.03 -4.36 -2.18
CA LYS A 104 20.42 -3.94 -2.38
C LYS A 104 21.11 -3.43 -1.10
N HIS A 105 20.35 -2.82 -0.20
CA HIS A 105 20.91 -2.03 0.90
C HIS A 105 20.64 -2.61 2.29
N ASP A 106 19.68 -3.52 2.43
CA ASP A 106 19.39 -4.22 3.68
C ASP A 106 20.05 -5.62 3.67
N PRO A 107 21.14 -5.83 4.42
CA PRO A 107 21.80 -7.13 4.50
C PRO A 107 20.94 -8.19 5.20
N GLN A 108 19.85 -7.80 5.86
CA GLN A 108 18.90 -8.69 6.53
C GLN A 108 17.55 -8.75 5.77
N THR A 109 17.53 -8.34 4.51
CA THR A 109 16.30 -8.34 3.71
C THR A 109 15.65 -9.72 3.70
N HIS A 110 14.33 -9.74 3.88
CA HIS A 110 13.51 -10.94 3.71
C HIS A 110 12.93 -11.05 2.29
N ALA A 111 13.32 -10.16 1.36
CA ALA A 111 12.92 -10.27 -0.03
C ALA A 111 13.56 -11.50 -0.69
N PRO A 112 12.80 -12.40 -1.33
CA PRO A 112 13.38 -13.58 -1.97
C PRO A 112 14.33 -13.19 -3.12
N ASP A 113 15.51 -13.82 -3.19
CA ASP A 113 16.48 -13.57 -4.27
C ASP A 113 15.87 -13.73 -5.66
N ALA A 114 15.00 -14.72 -5.84
CA ALA A 114 14.30 -14.94 -7.09
C ALA A 114 13.41 -13.75 -7.50
N LEU A 115 12.80 -13.05 -6.53
CA LEU A 115 12.04 -11.84 -6.81
C LEU A 115 12.98 -10.70 -7.22
N LEU A 116 14.07 -10.49 -6.48
CA LEU A 116 15.05 -9.44 -6.76
C LEU A 116 15.68 -9.61 -8.15
N GLN A 117 16.09 -10.82 -8.51
CA GLN A 117 16.62 -11.14 -9.84
C GLN A 117 15.61 -10.85 -10.96
N ARG A 118 14.32 -11.15 -10.72
CA ARG A 118 13.27 -10.84 -11.69
C ARG A 118 13.01 -9.35 -11.83
N LEU A 119 13.08 -8.58 -10.74
CA LEU A 119 12.97 -7.12 -10.79
C LEU A 119 14.13 -6.49 -11.56
N GLU A 120 15.35 -7.02 -11.40
CA GLU A 120 16.52 -6.58 -12.18
C GLU A 120 16.41 -6.95 -13.68
N ALA A 121 15.89 -8.13 -13.99
CA ALA A 121 15.78 -8.58 -15.38
C ALA A 121 14.63 -7.91 -16.14
N ASP A 122 13.43 -7.87 -15.57
CA ASP A 122 12.22 -7.39 -16.25
C ASP A 122 11.11 -6.98 -15.26
N THR A 123 11.20 -5.74 -14.78
CA THR A 123 10.18 -5.14 -13.93
C THR A 123 8.80 -5.01 -14.61
N PRO A 124 8.69 -4.56 -15.88
CA PRO A 124 7.40 -4.53 -16.59
C PRO A 124 6.66 -5.88 -16.59
N SER A 125 7.36 -6.99 -16.79
CA SER A 125 6.75 -8.33 -16.72
C SER A 125 6.27 -8.68 -15.31
N VAL A 126 7.03 -8.31 -14.27
CA VAL A 126 6.59 -8.51 -12.87
C VAL A 126 5.32 -7.71 -12.57
N ILE A 127 5.25 -6.45 -12.99
CA ILE A 127 4.05 -5.61 -12.84
C ILE A 127 2.86 -6.27 -13.51
N THR A 128 3.02 -6.68 -14.78
CA THR A 128 1.94 -7.29 -15.57
C THR A 128 1.41 -8.56 -14.91
N GLN A 129 2.29 -9.41 -14.36
CA GLN A 129 1.87 -10.63 -13.66
C GLN A 129 1.05 -10.31 -12.40
N ILE A 130 1.47 -9.31 -11.62
CA ILE A 130 0.77 -8.91 -10.39
C ILE A 130 -0.60 -8.32 -10.74
N THR A 131 -0.65 -7.40 -11.72
CA THR A 131 -1.90 -6.74 -12.11
C THR A 131 -2.89 -7.72 -12.74
N ALA A 132 -2.42 -8.71 -13.51
CA ALA A 132 -3.28 -9.76 -14.07
C ALA A 132 -4.03 -10.56 -12.98
N GLY A 133 -3.47 -10.67 -11.77
CA GLY A 133 -4.14 -11.31 -10.63
C GLY A 133 -5.29 -10.48 -10.03
N TRP A 134 -5.30 -9.16 -10.24
CA TRP A 134 -6.33 -8.27 -9.70
C TRP A 134 -7.58 -8.19 -10.56
N ASP A 135 -7.43 -8.36 -11.88
CA ASP A 135 -8.55 -8.33 -12.82
C ASP A 135 -9.32 -9.67 -12.84
N ALA A 136 -8.70 -10.73 -12.31
CA ALA A 136 -9.29 -12.07 -12.22
C ALA A 136 -10.06 -12.34 -10.91
N SER A 137 -10.17 -11.35 -10.01
CA SER A 137 -10.73 -11.47 -8.65
C SER A 137 -11.95 -10.59 -8.41
#